data_AF-A0A3B9X510-F1
#
_entry.id   AF-A0A3B9X510-F1
#
_cell.length_a   1.000
_cell.length_b   1.000
_cell.length_c   1.000
_cell.angle_alpha   90.00
_cell.angle_beta   90.00
_cell.angle_gamma   90.00
#
_symmetry.space_group_name_H-M   'P 1'
#
loop_
_entity.id
_entity.type
_entity.pdbx_description
1 polymer ?
#
loop_
_entity_poly.entity_id
_entity_poly.type
_entity_poly.pdbx_seq_one_letter_code
_entity_poly.pdbx_strand_id
1 'polypeptide(L)'
;MNSQESNGNKPAWALSFQKYFLQLLKRTSVKLIDRNSRALLRFILTLGTLVTSFSIIFQLLMAYEGQKHSFISGFYWTLSTMSTLGYGDISFVTDLGRLYSILVLLSGIIYMLVLLPFTFIEFFYEPWMESRAASRVRRTIADEIHDHVILTFYDPVVTALISKLVQFDYAYVLVLPELDDVLLLNDKGINAIHGELNDPDTFIRAGVERAAMVATTRSDIINTSVVFTARGITDKTLIIATAREETSIDVLKLAGCNRVLDLTHLIAEALARRAIGGDKLTHIVGRIDDLVIAEVDAARTSLVGQGYNEAQRATSVSIVGFWARGN
;
A
#
# COMPACT_ATOMS: atom_id res chain seq x y z
N MET A 1 15.73 46.39 -62.43
CA MET A 1 15.02 46.32 -61.13
C MET A 1 14.95 44.87 -60.72
N ASN A 2 15.66 44.55 -59.63
CA ASN A 2 15.80 43.21 -59.06
C ASN A 2 14.60 42.88 -58.17
N SER A 3 14.04 41.68 -58.33
CA SER A 3 13.35 40.99 -57.23
C SER A 3 13.48 39.49 -57.46
N GLN A 4 14.53 38.88 -56.90
CA GLN A 4 14.59 37.44 -56.69
C GLN A 4 13.95 37.09 -55.35
N GLU A 5 13.07 36.09 -55.39
CA GLU A 5 12.44 35.43 -54.27
C GLU A 5 13.47 34.81 -53.31
N SER A 6 13.41 35.23 -52.04
CA SER A 6 14.09 34.54 -50.94
C SER A 6 13.18 33.42 -50.42
N ASN A 7 13.44 32.20 -50.89
CA ASN A 7 12.84 30.98 -50.38
C ASN A 7 13.33 30.74 -48.93
N GLY A 8 12.46 31.03 -47.95
CA GLY A 8 12.77 30.99 -46.52
C GLY A 8 12.96 29.57 -46.00
N ASN A 9 14.20 29.09 -46.07
CA ASN A 9 14.58 27.80 -45.50
C ASN A 9 14.55 27.89 -43.96
N LYS A 10 13.55 27.23 -43.33
CA LYS A 10 13.45 27.17 -41.87
C LYS A 10 14.72 26.50 -41.32
N PRO A 11 15.38 27.07 -40.31
CA PRO A 11 16.68 26.58 -39.87
C PRO A 11 16.55 25.18 -39.24
N ALA A 12 17.47 24.29 -39.59
CA ALA A 12 17.42 22.85 -39.27
C ALA A 12 17.28 22.56 -37.75
N TRP A 13 17.77 23.45 -36.90
CA TRP A 13 17.64 23.34 -35.44
C TRP A 13 16.19 23.47 -34.93
N ALA A 14 15.34 24.19 -35.65
CA ALA A 14 13.92 24.35 -35.28
C ALA A 14 13.12 23.07 -35.55
N LEU A 15 13.43 22.38 -36.65
CA LEU A 15 12.82 21.08 -37.00
C LEU A 15 13.30 19.96 -36.07
N SER A 16 14.57 19.97 -35.66
CA SER A 16 15.09 19.00 -34.68
C SER A 16 14.53 19.25 -33.27
N PHE A 17 14.39 20.52 -32.86
CA PHE A 17 13.79 20.87 -31.57
C PHE A 17 12.31 20.49 -31.51
N GLN A 18 11.55 20.75 -32.57
CA GLN A 18 10.15 20.33 -32.66
C GLN A 18 10.01 18.80 -32.61
N LYS A 19 10.89 18.04 -33.29
CA LYS A 19 10.90 16.58 -33.21
C LYS A 19 11.29 16.06 -31.83
N TYR A 20 12.27 16.66 -31.17
CA TYR A 20 12.69 16.29 -29.81
C TYR A 20 11.60 16.62 -28.79
N PHE A 21 10.96 17.77 -28.91
CA PHE A 21 9.84 18.19 -28.05
C PHE A 21 8.62 17.28 -28.24
N LEU A 22 8.28 16.91 -29.49
CA LEU A 22 7.22 15.95 -29.79
C LEU A 22 7.57 14.53 -29.32
N GLN A 23 8.84 14.11 -29.38
CA GLN A 23 9.29 12.84 -28.81
C GLN A 23 9.25 12.85 -27.28
N LEU A 24 9.59 13.97 -26.65
CA LEU A 24 9.52 14.13 -25.20
C LEU A 24 8.07 14.04 -24.72
N LEU A 25 7.16 14.76 -25.40
CA LEU A 25 5.72 14.69 -25.15
C LEU A 25 5.17 13.27 -25.35
N LYS A 26 5.58 12.57 -26.42
CA LYS A 26 5.21 11.16 -26.64
C LYS A 26 5.79 10.23 -25.57
N ARG A 27 7.00 10.46 -25.08
CA ARG A 27 7.67 9.58 -24.12
C ARG A 27 7.11 9.74 -22.70
N THR A 28 6.62 10.93 -22.35
CA THR A 28 5.92 11.17 -21.08
C THR A 28 4.43 10.83 -21.15
N SER A 29 3.78 10.98 -22.30
CA SER A 29 2.34 10.67 -22.43
C SER A 29 2.07 9.16 -22.50
N VAL A 30 2.92 8.37 -23.17
CA VAL A 30 2.55 6.99 -23.55
C VAL A 30 2.51 5.99 -22.38
N LYS A 31 3.22 6.21 -21.26
CA LYS A 31 3.24 5.23 -20.14
C LYS A 31 2.16 5.41 -19.07
N LEU A 32 1.50 6.57 -18.98
CA LEU A 32 0.38 6.81 -18.05
C LEU A 32 -0.99 6.49 -18.68
N ILE A 33 -1.03 6.09 -19.96
CA ILE A 33 -2.21 6.20 -20.84
C ILE A 33 -2.72 4.83 -21.34
N ASP A 34 -2.37 3.67 -20.78
CA ASP A 34 -2.77 2.40 -21.42
C ASP A 34 -4.06 1.73 -20.88
N ARG A 35 -4.49 2.02 -19.64
CA ARG A 35 -5.79 1.53 -19.11
C ARG A 35 -6.77 2.67 -18.79
N ASN A 36 -6.32 3.69 -18.06
CA ASN A 36 -7.19 4.78 -17.59
C ASN A 36 -7.64 5.74 -18.71
N SER A 37 -6.82 5.97 -19.72
CA SER A 37 -7.16 6.88 -20.83
C SER A 37 -8.36 6.39 -21.66
N ARG A 38 -8.56 5.07 -21.74
CA ARG A 38 -9.65 4.46 -22.51
C ARG A 38 -11.00 4.74 -21.88
N ALA A 39 -11.08 4.81 -20.55
CA ALA A 39 -12.31 5.17 -19.84
C ALA A 39 -12.67 6.64 -20.08
N LEU A 40 -11.70 7.56 -19.94
CA LEU A 40 -11.93 8.97 -20.24
C LEU A 40 -12.30 9.20 -21.71
N LEU A 41 -11.61 8.54 -22.64
CA LEU A 41 -11.91 8.64 -24.06
C LEU A 41 -13.34 8.16 -24.35
N ARG A 42 -13.75 7.01 -23.78
CA ARG A 42 -15.13 6.52 -23.88
C ARG A 42 -16.12 7.53 -23.29
N PHE A 43 -15.81 8.12 -22.14
CA PHE A 43 -16.66 9.14 -21.52
C PHE A 43 -16.83 10.36 -22.43
N ILE A 44 -15.73 10.91 -22.97
CA ILE A 44 -15.76 12.05 -23.90
C ILE A 44 -16.55 11.71 -25.17
N LEU A 45 -16.35 10.50 -25.72
CA LEU A 45 -17.10 10.05 -26.90
C LEU A 45 -18.60 9.92 -26.60
N THR A 46 -18.97 9.31 -25.47
CA THR A 46 -20.37 9.18 -25.04
C THR A 46 -21.01 10.55 -24.80
N LEU A 47 -20.29 11.49 -24.19
CA LEU A 47 -20.77 12.85 -23.99
C LEU A 47 -20.94 13.58 -25.33
N GLY A 48 -19.99 13.41 -26.26
CA GLY A 48 -20.06 13.99 -27.60
C GLY A 48 -21.24 13.46 -28.42
N THR A 49 -21.51 12.14 -28.36
CA THR A 49 -22.67 11.54 -29.04
C THR A 49 -23.99 12.00 -28.41
N LEU A 50 -24.04 12.14 -27.08
CA LEU A 50 -25.20 12.65 -26.35
C LEU A 50 -25.50 14.12 -26.70
N VAL A 51 -24.48 14.99 -26.69
CA VAL A 51 -24.64 16.40 -27.07
C VAL A 51 -25.12 16.53 -28.52
N THR A 52 -24.58 15.70 -29.42
CA THR A 52 -24.99 15.70 -30.83
C THR A 52 -26.43 15.23 -30.99
N SER A 53 -26.85 14.16 -30.30
CA SER A 53 -28.22 13.65 -30.38
C SER A 53 -29.23 14.65 -29.83
N PHE A 54 -28.93 15.30 -28.71
CA PHE A 54 -29.74 16.38 -28.19
C PHE A 54 -29.80 17.58 -29.14
N SER A 55 -28.68 17.98 -29.73
CA SER A 55 -28.67 19.10 -30.70
C SER A 55 -29.54 18.81 -31.93
N ILE A 56 -29.64 17.55 -32.36
CA ILE A 56 -30.52 17.12 -33.46
C ILE A 56 -32.00 17.16 -33.02
N ILE A 57 -32.32 16.60 -31.85
CA ILE A 57 -33.70 16.61 -31.31
C ILE A 57 -34.18 18.04 -31.08
N PHE A 58 -33.31 18.91 -30.58
CA PHE A 58 -33.56 20.33 -30.42
C PHE A 58 -34.00 20.98 -31.74
N GLN A 59 -33.29 20.73 -32.85
CA GLN A 59 -33.67 21.30 -34.15
C GLN A 59 -35.04 20.82 -34.62
N LEU A 60 -35.36 19.54 -34.41
CA LEU A 60 -36.66 18.98 -34.78
C LEU A 60 -37.79 19.62 -33.97
N LEU A 61 -37.59 19.80 -32.66
CA LEU A 61 -38.59 20.44 -31.80
C LEU A 61 -38.73 21.93 -32.08
N MET A 62 -37.63 22.65 -32.34
CA MET A 62 -37.72 24.08 -32.69
C MET A 62 -38.40 24.28 -34.05
N ALA A 63 -38.12 23.41 -35.03
CA ALA A 63 -38.81 23.42 -36.31
C ALA A 63 -40.32 23.13 -36.15
N TYR A 64 -40.70 22.23 -35.23
CA TYR A 64 -42.10 21.96 -34.88
C TYR A 64 -42.79 23.18 -34.23
N GLU A 65 -42.08 23.96 -33.42
CA GLU A 65 -42.59 25.24 -32.88
C GLU A 65 -42.55 26.39 -33.90
N GLY A 66 -42.14 26.14 -35.15
CA GLY A 66 -42.07 27.13 -36.21
C GLY A 66 -40.84 28.07 -36.12
N GLN A 67 -39.89 27.77 -35.23
CA GLN A 67 -38.66 28.55 -35.07
C GLN A 67 -37.51 27.97 -35.90
N LYS A 68 -36.85 28.81 -36.70
CA LYS A 68 -35.67 28.41 -37.48
C LYS A 68 -34.40 28.82 -36.76
N HIS A 69 -33.62 27.83 -36.37
CA HIS A 69 -32.32 27.99 -35.73
C HIS A 69 -31.22 27.29 -36.53
N SER A 70 -30.00 27.79 -36.42
CA SER A 70 -28.85 27.17 -37.08
C SER A 70 -28.43 25.88 -36.37
N PHE A 71 -27.64 25.02 -37.03
CA PHE A 71 -27.06 23.85 -36.38
C PHE A 71 -26.22 24.20 -35.15
N ILE A 72 -25.48 25.31 -35.23
CA ILE A 72 -24.64 25.82 -34.15
C ILE A 72 -25.49 26.26 -32.95
N SER A 73 -26.66 26.87 -33.22
CA SER A 73 -27.61 27.26 -32.18
C SER A 73 -28.10 26.06 -31.35
N GLY A 74 -28.24 24.88 -31.98
CA GLY A 74 -28.59 23.64 -31.28
C GLY A 74 -27.50 23.19 -30.31
N PHE A 75 -26.25 23.13 -30.77
CA PHE A 75 -25.12 22.82 -29.89
C PHE A 75 -24.96 23.83 -28.76
N TYR A 76 -25.12 25.12 -29.07
CA TYR A 76 -25.07 26.20 -28.09
C TYR A 76 -26.15 26.03 -27.01
N TRP A 77 -27.41 25.80 -27.41
CA TRP A 77 -28.51 25.61 -26.47
C TRP A 77 -28.32 24.33 -25.63
N THR A 78 -27.92 23.22 -26.24
CA THR A 78 -27.67 21.96 -25.52
C THR A 78 -26.54 22.11 -24.50
N LEU A 79 -25.40 22.70 -24.89
CA LEU A 79 -24.27 22.89 -23.99
C LEU A 79 -24.59 23.86 -22.85
N SER A 80 -25.26 24.98 -23.14
CA SER A 80 -25.67 25.95 -22.11
C SER A 80 -26.69 25.37 -21.13
N THR A 81 -27.62 24.52 -21.60
CA THR A 81 -28.59 23.83 -20.76
C THR A 81 -27.92 22.72 -19.92
N MET A 82 -27.09 21.88 -20.54
CA MET A 82 -26.41 20.78 -19.83
C MET A 82 -25.39 21.27 -18.80
N SER A 83 -24.73 22.40 -19.05
CA SER A 83 -23.81 23.04 -18.11
C SER A 83 -24.51 23.85 -17.02
N THR A 84 -25.85 23.87 -17.00
CA THR A 84 -26.67 24.66 -16.07
C THR A 84 -26.47 26.17 -16.17
N LEU A 85 -25.83 26.67 -17.24
CA LEU A 85 -25.69 28.11 -17.51
C LEU A 85 -27.05 28.75 -17.83
N GLY A 86 -27.80 28.13 -18.74
CA GLY A 86 -29.19 28.52 -19.05
C GLY A 86 -29.39 30.00 -19.38
N TYR A 87 -28.71 30.52 -20.41
CA TYR A 87 -28.79 31.94 -20.79
C TYR A 87 -30.22 32.45 -21.04
N GLY A 88 -31.14 31.57 -21.42
CA GLY A 88 -32.56 31.89 -21.60
C GLY A 88 -32.88 32.71 -22.86
N ASP A 89 -31.89 32.91 -23.72
CA ASP A 89 -32.00 33.57 -25.02
C ASP A 89 -32.74 32.71 -26.06
N ILE A 90 -32.66 31.38 -25.93
CA ILE A 90 -33.41 30.42 -26.74
C ILE A 90 -34.18 29.50 -25.80
N SER A 91 -35.50 29.46 -25.95
CA SER A 91 -36.40 28.68 -25.09
C SER A 91 -37.57 28.08 -25.86
N PHE A 92 -38.01 26.90 -25.45
CA PHE A 92 -39.23 26.28 -25.94
C PHE A 92 -40.48 26.91 -25.33
N VAL A 93 -41.52 27.07 -26.15
CA VAL A 93 -42.81 27.62 -25.73
C VAL A 93 -43.77 26.49 -25.37
N THR A 94 -43.67 25.34 -26.02
CA THR A 94 -44.58 24.19 -25.78
C THR A 94 -44.18 23.39 -24.55
N ASP A 95 -45.17 22.74 -23.92
CA ASP A 95 -44.92 21.85 -22.78
C ASP A 95 -44.05 20.64 -23.16
N LEU A 96 -44.13 20.18 -24.42
CA LEU A 96 -43.26 19.13 -24.94
C LEU A 96 -41.79 19.57 -24.97
N GLY A 97 -41.52 20.77 -25.49
CA GLY A 97 -40.17 21.34 -25.52
C GLY A 97 -39.63 21.65 -24.12
N ARG A 98 -40.49 22.05 -23.18
CA ARG A 98 -40.13 22.20 -21.76
C ARG A 98 -39.77 20.87 -21.10
N LEU A 99 -40.54 19.81 -21.33
CA LEU A 99 -40.23 18.47 -20.82
C LEU A 99 -38.89 17.96 -21.37
N TYR A 100 -38.64 18.21 -22.66
CA TYR A 100 -37.35 17.93 -23.28
C TYR A 100 -36.21 18.73 -22.63
N SER A 101 -36.43 20.02 -22.35
CA SER A 101 -35.45 20.86 -21.64
C SER A 101 -35.09 20.31 -20.25
N ILE A 102 -36.08 19.82 -19.52
CA ILE A 102 -35.87 19.16 -18.21
C ILE A 102 -35.00 17.91 -18.37
N LEU A 103 -35.24 17.08 -19.40
CA LEU A 103 -34.41 15.90 -19.68
C LEU A 103 -32.97 16.26 -20.02
N VAL A 104 -32.76 17.28 -20.84
CA VAL A 104 -31.40 17.77 -21.19
C VAL A 104 -30.70 18.34 -19.97
N LEU A 105 -31.41 19.08 -19.12
CA LEU A 105 -30.86 19.62 -17.88
C LEU A 105 -30.45 18.51 -16.91
N LEU A 106 -31.32 17.52 -16.66
CA LEU A 106 -31.05 16.40 -15.75
C LEU A 106 -29.87 15.54 -16.22
N SER A 107 -29.82 15.24 -17.52
CA SER A 107 -28.67 14.52 -18.10
C SER A 107 -27.39 15.35 -18.02
N GLY A 108 -27.47 16.68 -18.19
CA GLY A 108 -26.37 17.61 -17.95
C GLY A 108 -25.82 17.53 -16.54
N ILE A 109 -26.69 17.58 -15.52
CA ILE A 109 -26.29 17.45 -14.10
C ILE A 109 -25.57 16.10 -13.88
N ILE A 110 -26.12 15.00 -14.37
CA ILE A 110 -25.49 13.68 -14.19
C ILE A 110 -24.11 13.63 -14.86
N TYR A 111 -24.00 14.04 -16.13
CA TYR A 111 -22.75 13.91 -16.88
C TYR A 111 -21.70 14.95 -16.48
N MET A 112 -22.07 16.23 -16.37
CA MET A 112 -21.12 17.31 -16.12
C MET A 112 -20.79 17.50 -14.64
N LEU A 113 -21.77 17.39 -13.74
CA LEU A 113 -21.57 17.70 -12.32
C LEU A 113 -21.16 16.46 -11.50
N VAL A 114 -21.58 15.27 -11.90
CA VAL A 114 -21.28 14.03 -11.16
C VAL A 114 -20.21 13.22 -11.87
N LEU A 115 -20.48 12.75 -13.09
CA LEU A 115 -19.60 11.79 -13.77
C LEU A 115 -18.27 12.41 -14.20
N LEU A 116 -18.25 13.63 -14.72
CA LEU A 116 -17.01 14.29 -15.17
C LEU A 116 -15.99 14.49 -14.04
N PRO A 117 -16.33 15.12 -12.88
CA PRO A 117 -15.35 15.26 -11.79
C PRO A 117 -14.98 13.92 -11.16
N PHE A 118 -15.92 12.97 -11.03
CA PHE A 118 -15.62 11.62 -10.55
C PHE A 118 -14.60 10.91 -11.44
N THR A 119 -14.86 10.91 -12.76
CA THR A 119 -13.94 10.34 -13.77
C THR A 119 -12.60 11.09 -13.75
N PHE A 120 -12.57 12.40 -13.53
CA PHE A 120 -11.31 13.13 -13.44
C PHE A 120 -10.52 12.74 -12.18
N ILE A 121 -11.17 12.60 -11.03
CA ILE A 121 -10.51 12.24 -9.77
C ILE A 121 -9.91 10.83 -9.86
N GLU A 122 -10.73 9.84 -10.22
CA GLU A 122 -10.34 8.43 -10.30
C GLU A 122 -9.26 8.20 -11.37
N PHE A 123 -9.39 8.86 -12.54
CA PHE A 123 -8.52 8.56 -13.67
C PHE A 123 -7.27 9.44 -13.79
N PHE A 124 -7.26 10.66 -13.21
CA PHE A 124 -6.14 11.59 -13.30
C PHE A 124 -5.56 11.97 -11.94
N TYR A 125 -6.39 12.30 -10.96
CA TYR A 125 -5.89 12.81 -9.67
C TYR A 125 -5.23 11.71 -8.84
N GLU A 126 -5.92 10.58 -8.65
CA GLU A 126 -5.40 9.42 -7.91
C GLU A 126 -4.07 8.91 -8.50
N PRO A 127 -3.97 8.59 -9.81
CA PRO A 127 -2.70 8.13 -10.38
C PRO A 127 -1.58 9.16 -10.32
N TRP A 128 -1.89 10.45 -10.42
CA TRP A 128 -0.89 11.52 -10.31
C TRP A 128 -0.35 11.63 -8.89
N MET A 129 -1.23 11.53 -7.88
CA MET A 129 -0.85 11.52 -6.47
C MET A 129 -0.03 10.28 -6.13
N GLU A 130 -0.46 9.09 -6.56
CA GLU A 130 0.27 7.83 -6.39
C GLU A 130 1.66 7.89 -7.04
N SER A 131 1.77 8.41 -8.26
CA SER A 131 3.04 8.52 -8.97
C SER A 131 4.02 9.46 -8.25
N ARG A 132 3.51 10.57 -7.71
CA ARG A 132 4.32 11.52 -6.93
C ARG A 132 4.75 10.92 -5.59
N ALA A 133 3.86 10.19 -4.93
CA ALA A 133 4.16 9.48 -3.69
C ALA A 133 5.20 8.37 -3.91
N ALA A 134 5.03 7.55 -4.96
CA ALA A 134 5.95 6.49 -5.34
C ALA A 134 7.36 6.99 -5.69
N SER A 135 7.49 8.23 -6.18
CA SER A 135 8.80 8.85 -6.47
C SER A 135 9.56 9.29 -5.21
N ARG A 136 8.87 9.48 -4.09
CA ARG A 136 9.45 9.89 -2.80
C ARG A 136 9.82 8.72 -1.90
N VAL A 137 9.27 7.54 -2.17
CA VAL A 137 9.46 6.38 -1.30
C VAL A 137 10.85 5.78 -1.49
N ARG A 138 11.54 5.60 -0.36
CA ARG A 138 12.82 4.91 -0.30
C ARG A 138 12.61 3.44 -0.67
N ARG A 139 13.31 2.97 -1.70
CA ARG A 139 13.25 1.56 -2.17
C ARG A 139 14.47 0.74 -1.80
N THR A 140 15.49 1.40 -1.26
CA THR A 140 16.80 0.84 -0.95
C THR A 140 17.29 1.47 0.35
N ILE A 141 17.89 0.67 1.23
CA ILE A 141 18.56 1.19 2.41
C ILE A 141 19.91 1.83 2.04
N ALA A 142 20.42 2.73 2.88
CA ALA A 142 21.75 3.30 2.65
C ALA A 142 22.83 2.22 2.78
N ASP A 143 23.91 2.30 2.01
CA ASP A 143 24.90 1.22 1.92
C ASP A 143 25.72 1.03 3.19
N GLU A 144 25.78 2.03 4.04
CA GLU A 144 26.53 2.06 5.28
C GLU A 144 25.81 1.32 6.44
N ILE A 145 24.55 0.95 6.26
CA ILE A 145 23.76 0.27 7.29
C ILE A 145 24.08 -1.23 7.28
N HIS A 146 24.63 -1.71 8.40
CA HIS A 146 24.96 -3.11 8.67
C HIS A 146 24.31 -3.57 9.97
N ASP A 147 24.21 -4.89 10.15
CA ASP A 147 23.68 -5.55 11.35
C ASP A 147 22.26 -5.09 11.74
N HIS A 148 21.49 -4.62 10.75
CA HIS A 148 20.12 -4.19 10.95
C HIS A 148 19.14 -5.37 10.94
N VAL A 149 17.96 -5.15 11.51
CA VAL A 149 16.87 -6.12 11.48
C VAL A 149 15.90 -5.78 10.34
N ILE A 150 15.64 -6.76 9.47
CA ILE A 150 14.62 -6.66 8.42
C ILE A 150 13.31 -7.21 8.97
N LEU A 151 12.26 -6.39 8.89
CA LEU A 151 10.91 -6.70 9.34
C LEU A 151 9.99 -6.73 8.12
N THR A 152 9.12 -7.74 7.97
CA THR A 152 8.29 -7.89 6.75
C THR A 152 6.81 -7.54 6.96
N PHE A 153 6.44 -7.09 8.15
CA PHE A 153 5.06 -6.77 8.49
C PHE A 153 4.94 -5.75 9.60
N TYR A 154 3.90 -4.94 9.57
CA TYR A 154 3.58 -4.00 10.63
C TYR A 154 2.40 -4.50 11.45
N ASP A 155 2.68 -5.13 12.59
CA ASP A 155 1.69 -5.68 13.51
C ASP A 155 2.04 -5.33 14.96
N PRO A 156 1.21 -5.70 15.97
CA PRO A 156 1.51 -5.42 17.37
C PRO A 156 2.84 -6.02 17.85
N VAL A 157 3.24 -7.18 17.33
CA VAL A 157 4.49 -7.86 17.70
C VAL A 157 5.69 -7.06 17.19
N VAL A 158 5.67 -6.70 15.91
CA VAL A 158 6.71 -5.89 15.26
C VAL A 158 6.74 -4.48 15.83
N THR A 159 5.60 -3.89 16.19
CA THR A 159 5.56 -2.57 16.84
C THR A 159 6.26 -2.60 18.20
N ALA A 160 6.02 -3.65 18.99
CA ALA A 160 6.72 -3.86 20.25
C ALA A 160 8.23 -4.12 20.04
N LEU A 161 8.59 -4.89 19.00
CA LEU A 161 9.98 -5.16 18.64
C LEU A 161 10.70 -3.88 18.19
N ILE A 162 10.10 -3.06 17.33
CA ILE A 162 10.64 -1.76 16.90
C ILE A 162 10.93 -0.89 18.13
N SER A 163 9.99 -0.83 19.07
CA SER A 163 10.18 -0.05 20.31
C SER A 163 11.41 -0.50 21.10
N LYS A 164 11.70 -1.82 21.11
CA LYS A 164 12.90 -2.39 21.74
C LYS A 164 14.17 -2.14 20.93
N LEU A 165 14.12 -2.28 19.61
CA LEU A 165 15.26 -2.01 18.74
C LEU A 165 15.68 -0.55 18.86
N VAL A 166 14.74 0.39 18.87
CA VAL A 166 15.00 1.81 19.11
C VAL A 166 15.57 2.04 20.51
N GLN A 167 15.03 1.38 21.54
CA GLN A 167 15.54 1.50 22.92
C GLN A 167 17.01 1.07 23.05
N PHE A 168 17.44 0.07 22.27
CA PHE A 168 18.79 -0.49 22.30
C PHE A 168 19.69 0.01 21.16
N ASP A 169 19.26 1.03 20.40
CA ASP A 169 20.00 1.62 19.28
C ASP A 169 20.38 0.62 18.16
N TYR A 170 19.48 -0.34 17.90
CA TYR A 170 19.62 -1.27 16.77
C TYR A 170 18.88 -0.73 15.53
N ALA A 171 19.60 -0.66 14.42
CA ALA A 171 19.03 -0.30 13.13
C ALA A 171 18.00 -1.34 12.67
N TYR A 172 16.94 -0.88 12.02
CA TYR A 172 15.94 -1.74 11.41
C TYR A 172 15.39 -1.14 10.13
N VAL A 173 14.80 -2.00 9.30
CA VAL A 173 14.04 -1.61 8.12
C VAL A 173 12.80 -2.47 8.00
N LEU A 174 11.67 -1.83 7.72
CA LEU A 174 10.42 -2.50 7.43
C LEU A 174 10.23 -2.60 5.92
N VAL A 175 9.94 -3.80 5.40
CA VAL A 175 9.67 -4.06 3.98
C VAL A 175 8.19 -4.36 3.83
N LEU A 176 7.48 -3.51 3.07
CA LEU A 176 6.04 -3.66 2.85
C LEU A 176 5.71 -3.61 1.35
N PRO A 177 4.77 -4.45 0.87
CA PRO A 177 4.30 -4.40 -0.51
C PRO A 177 3.34 -3.23 -0.76
N GLU A 178 2.55 -2.80 0.22
CA GLU A 178 1.59 -1.71 0.06
C GLU A 178 2.26 -0.33 0.18
N LEU A 179 2.19 0.47 -0.90
CA LEU A 179 2.81 1.80 -0.95
C LEU A 179 2.24 2.78 0.09
N ASP A 180 0.93 2.74 0.30
CA ASP A 180 0.24 3.63 1.24
C ASP A 180 0.71 3.42 2.68
N ASP A 181 0.92 2.16 3.07
CA ASP A 181 1.44 1.82 4.39
C ASP A 181 2.89 2.32 4.57
N VAL A 182 3.72 2.19 3.54
CA VAL A 182 5.11 2.68 3.56
C VAL A 182 5.16 4.20 3.75
N LEU A 183 4.30 4.95 3.06
CA LEU A 183 4.21 6.40 3.20
C LEU A 183 3.76 6.79 4.60
N LEU A 184 2.66 6.20 5.07
CA LEU A 184 2.10 6.45 6.39
C LEU A 184 3.11 6.21 7.51
N LEU A 185 3.90 5.14 7.41
CA LEU A 185 4.89 4.78 8.42
C LEU A 185 6.13 5.67 8.35
N ASN A 186 6.60 6.02 7.15
CA ASN A 186 7.70 6.98 7.00
C ASN A 186 7.33 8.37 7.56
N ASP A 187 6.08 8.83 7.37
CA ASP A 187 5.59 10.09 7.96
C ASP A 187 5.55 10.04 9.51
N LYS A 188 5.41 8.84 10.09
CA LYS A 188 5.55 8.59 11.54
C LYS A 188 6.99 8.43 12.01
N GLY A 189 7.98 8.55 11.11
CA GLY A 189 9.40 8.37 11.40
C GLY A 189 9.85 6.90 11.48
N ILE A 190 9.01 5.96 11.06
CA ILE A 190 9.36 4.53 11.01
C ILE A 190 10.02 4.25 9.66
N ASN A 191 11.25 3.71 9.69
CA ASN A 191 12.01 3.41 8.48
C ASN A 191 11.38 2.24 7.69
N ALA A 192 10.65 2.57 6.63
CA ALA A 192 9.99 1.60 5.76
C ALA A 192 10.40 1.76 4.29
N ILE A 193 10.58 0.63 3.60
CA ILE A 193 10.82 0.55 2.16
C ILE A 193 9.71 -0.21 1.47
N HIS A 194 9.42 0.20 0.24
CA HIS A 194 8.43 -0.46 -0.62
C HIS A 194 9.07 -1.57 -1.46
N GLY A 195 8.49 -2.77 -1.39
CA GLY A 195 8.84 -3.88 -2.25
C GLY A 195 8.07 -5.16 -1.96
N GLU A 196 7.96 -5.99 -2.99
CA GLU A 196 7.28 -7.28 -2.91
C GLU A 196 8.09 -8.29 -2.09
N LEU A 197 7.40 -9.04 -1.24
CA LEU A 197 8.02 -10.00 -0.31
C LEU A 197 8.44 -11.32 -0.98
N ASN A 198 8.04 -11.55 -2.22
CA ASN A 198 8.44 -12.71 -3.02
C ASN A 198 9.52 -12.36 -4.07
N ASP A 199 9.90 -11.08 -4.18
CA ASP A 199 10.89 -10.59 -5.13
C ASP A 199 12.30 -10.56 -4.49
N PRO A 200 13.26 -11.34 -5.01
CA PRO A 200 14.64 -11.32 -4.50
C PRO A 200 15.28 -9.92 -4.53
N ASP A 201 14.99 -9.11 -5.55
CA ASP A 201 15.59 -7.79 -5.68
C ASP A 201 15.18 -6.87 -4.52
N THR A 202 13.99 -7.07 -3.95
CA THR A 202 13.55 -6.33 -2.76
C THR A 202 14.43 -6.61 -1.55
N PHE A 203 14.80 -7.87 -1.29
CA PHE A 203 15.67 -8.24 -0.18
C PHE A 203 17.13 -7.85 -0.41
N ILE A 204 17.59 -7.85 -1.67
CA ILE A 204 18.90 -7.31 -2.04
C ILE A 204 18.95 -5.81 -1.72
N ARG A 205 17.94 -5.03 -2.13
CA ARG A 205 17.85 -3.59 -1.81
C ARG A 205 17.63 -3.31 -0.32
N ALA A 206 17.06 -4.26 0.42
CA ALA A 206 16.94 -4.24 1.87
C ALA A 206 18.26 -4.62 2.58
N GLY A 207 19.29 -5.02 1.84
CA GLY A 207 20.59 -5.42 2.37
C GLY A 207 20.55 -6.73 3.17
N VAL A 208 19.81 -7.75 2.71
CA VAL A 208 19.64 -9.01 3.46
C VAL A 208 20.95 -9.72 3.81
N GLU A 209 21.98 -9.65 2.96
CA GLU A 209 23.29 -10.26 3.22
C GLU A 209 24.05 -9.61 4.37
N ARG A 210 23.73 -8.34 4.67
CA ARG A 210 24.37 -7.51 5.71
C ARG A 210 23.48 -7.32 6.93
N ALA A 211 22.26 -7.87 6.89
CA ALA A 211 21.32 -7.82 7.99
C ALA A 211 21.73 -8.81 9.08
N ALA A 212 21.53 -8.44 10.34
CA ALA A 212 21.70 -9.37 11.46
C ALA A 212 20.59 -10.43 11.47
N MET A 213 19.37 -10.04 11.07
CA MET A 213 18.20 -10.90 11.12
C MET A 213 17.09 -10.45 10.17
N VAL A 214 16.34 -11.42 9.63
CA VAL A 214 15.01 -11.22 9.03
C VAL A 214 13.96 -11.80 9.97
N ALA A 215 12.98 -10.99 10.37
CA ALA A 215 11.83 -11.44 11.15
C ALA A 215 10.53 -11.32 10.33
N THR A 216 9.79 -12.42 10.21
CA THR A 216 8.53 -12.47 9.46
C THR A 216 7.39 -13.02 10.32
N THR A 217 6.38 -12.18 10.57
CA THR A 217 5.26 -12.46 11.49
C THR A 217 3.90 -12.56 10.79
N ARG A 218 3.88 -12.95 9.50
CA ARG A 218 2.69 -12.97 8.64
C ARG A 218 1.97 -14.32 8.70
N SER A 219 1.14 -14.61 7.69
CA SER A 219 0.59 -15.95 7.48
C SER A 219 1.69 -16.92 7.08
N ASP A 220 1.48 -18.21 7.39
CA ASP A 220 2.46 -19.26 7.16
C ASP A 220 2.90 -19.36 5.70
N ILE A 221 1.97 -19.12 4.76
CA ILE A 221 2.24 -19.06 3.31
C ILE A 221 3.23 -17.92 2.98
N ILE A 222 2.96 -16.71 3.48
CA ILE A 222 3.83 -15.55 3.18
C ILE A 222 5.18 -15.71 3.89
N ASN A 223 5.19 -16.17 5.13
CA ASN A 223 6.43 -16.44 5.87
C ASN A 223 7.30 -17.45 5.12
N THR A 224 6.71 -18.52 4.59
CA THR A 224 7.41 -19.51 3.77
C THR A 224 8.00 -18.88 2.52
N SER A 225 7.23 -18.05 1.81
CA SER A 225 7.72 -17.31 0.64
C SER A 225 8.90 -16.40 0.99
N VAL A 226 8.80 -15.63 2.07
CA VAL A 226 9.88 -14.75 2.55
C VAL A 226 11.15 -15.54 2.86
N VAL A 227 11.01 -16.66 3.58
CA VAL A 227 12.15 -17.51 3.93
C VAL A 227 12.82 -18.05 2.67
N PHE A 228 12.05 -18.58 1.71
CA PHE A 228 12.61 -19.06 0.44
C PHE A 228 13.29 -17.96 -0.36
N THR A 229 12.67 -16.79 -0.50
CA THR A 229 13.23 -15.65 -1.23
C THR A 229 14.54 -15.19 -0.59
N ALA A 230 14.59 -15.03 0.74
CA ALA A 230 15.79 -14.62 1.46
C ALA A 230 16.90 -15.68 1.39
N ARG A 231 16.55 -16.97 1.52
CA ARG A 231 17.51 -18.09 1.39
C ARG A 231 18.05 -18.29 -0.01
N GLY A 232 17.27 -17.94 -1.03
CA GLY A 232 17.77 -17.88 -2.41
C GLY A 232 18.89 -16.85 -2.62
N ILE A 233 19.04 -15.89 -1.69
CA ILE A 233 20.08 -14.85 -1.73
C ILE A 233 21.23 -15.20 -0.79
N THR A 234 20.93 -15.61 0.46
CA THR A 234 21.94 -15.85 1.49
C THR A 234 21.60 -16.98 2.45
N ASP A 235 22.59 -17.84 2.72
CA ASP A 235 22.52 -18.90 3.71
C ASP A 235 22.94 -18.46 5.12
N LYS A 236 23.48 -17.24 5.26
CA LYS A 236 24.12 -16.77 6.52
C LYS A 236 23.18 -16.02 7.44
N THR A 237 22.32 -15.18 6.88
CA THR A 237 21.46 -14.27 7.66
C THR A 237 20.47 -15.07 8.49
N LEU A 238 20.32 -14.71 9.78
CA LEU A 238 19.35 -15.35 10.66
C LEU A 238 17.93 -15.04 10.19
N ILE A 239 17.07 -16.05 10.05
CA ILE A 239 15.66 -15.89 9.71
C ILE A 239 14.83 -16.47 10.84
N ILE A 240 13.95 -15.63 11.39
CA ILE A 240 12.95 -16.01 12.40
C ILE A 240 11.56 -15.80 11.80
N ALA A 241 10.76 -16.85 11.80
CA ALA A 241 9.38 -16.81 11.30
C ALA A 241 8.39 -17.21 12.39
N THR A 242 7.17 -16.69 12.34
CA THR A 242 6.07 -17.22 13.15
C THR A 242 5.35 -18.34 12.39
N ALA A 243 4.80 -19.30 13.12
CA ALA A 243 3.85 -20.27 12.58
C ALA A 243 2.52 -20.17 13.35
N ARG A 244 1.41 -20.34 12.62
CA ARG A 244 0.07 -20.43 13.21
C ARG A 244 -0.44 -21.87 13.24
N GLU A 245 -0.03 -22.66 12.25
CA GLU A 245 -0.33 -24.09 12.16
C GLU A 245 0.89 -24.93 12.51
N GLU A 246 0.69 -25.99 13.31
CA GLU A 246 1.76 -26.91 13.71
C GLU A 246 2.42 -27.58 12.48
N THR A 247 1.62 -27.89 11.46
CA THR A 247 2.06 -28.44 10.17
C THR A 247 3.01 -27.52 9.41
N SER A 248 2.90 -26.20 9.59
CA SER A 248 3.76 -25.21 8.93
C SER A 248 5.14 -25.12 9.54
N ILE A 249 5.32 -25.59 10.78
CA ILE A 249 6.61 -25.50 11.49
C ILE A 249 7.71 -26.24 10.72
N ASP A 250 7.42 -27.48 10.31
CA ASP A 250 8.39 -28.30 9.59
C ASP A 250 8.64 -27.78 8.17
N VAL A 251 7.60 -27.25 7.51
CA VAL A 251 7.72 -26.61 6.19
C VAL A 251 8.65 -25.39 6.27
N LEU A 252 8.47 -24.52 7.26
CA LEU A 252 9.31 -23.34 7.46
C LEU A 252 10.77 -23.70 7.79
N LYS A 253 11.00 -24.75 8.60
CA LYS A 253 12.35 -25.26 8.86
C LYS A 253 13.01 -25.79 7.59
N LEU A 254 12.29 -26.59 6.79
CA LEU A 254 12.77 -27.11 5.51
C LEU A 254 13.07 -26.01 4.50
N ALA A 255 12.30 -24.92 4.52
CA ALA A 255 12.57 -23.74 3.69
C ALA A 255 13.86 -22.98 4.08
N GLY A 256 14.45 -23.28 5.24
CA GLY A 256 15.69 -22.68 5.73
C GLY A 256 15.50 -21.65 6.85
N CYS A 257 14.34 -21.62 7.50
CA CYS A 257 14.12 -20.80 8.68
C CYS A 257 14.95 -21.33 9.87
N ASN A 258 15.72 -20.47 10.54
CA ASN A 258 16.56 -20.92 11.65
C ASN A 258 15.74 -21.17 12.92
N ARG A 259 14.71 -20.34 13.15
CA ARG A 259 13.82 -20.45 14.30
C ARG A 259 12.39 -20.16 13.87
N VAL A 260 11.50 -21.10 14.20
CA VAL A 260 10.07 -20.93 14.01
C VAL A 260 9.43 -20.74 15.38
N LEU A 261 8.68 -19.65 15.53
CA LEU A 261 7.96 -19.30 16.76
C LEU A 261 6.49 -19.67 16.59
N ASP A 262 6.04 -20.70 17.31
CA ASP A 262 4.61 -20.99 17.46
C ASP A 262 4.01 -20.05 18.50
N LEU A 263 3.54 -18.89 18.06
CA LEU A 263 2.99 -17.87 18.96
C LEU A 263 1.74 -18.37 19.70
N THR A 264 0.91 -19.17 19.03
CA THR A 264 -0.31 -19.71 19.64
C THR A 264 0.04 -20.61 20.82
N HIS A 265 0.99 -21.53 20.62
CA HIS A 265 1.45 -22.42 21.67
C HIS A 265 2.15 -21.65 22.80
N LEU A 266 3.06 -20.72 22.49
CA LEU A 266 3.76 -19.92 23.49
C LEU A 266 2.81 -19.10 24.38
N ILE A 267 1.78 -18.48 23.77
CA ILE A 267 0.76 -17.73 24.50
C ILE A 267 -0.12 -18.66 25.33
N ALA A 268 -0.55 -19.79 24.74
CA ALA A 268 -1.36 -20.79 25.44
C ALA A 268 -0.64 -21.32 26.68
N GLU A 269 0.64 -21.65 26.58
CA GLU A 269 1.45 -22.07 27.72
C GLU A 269 1.60 -20.95 28.76
N ALA A 270 1.86 -19.71 28.33
CA ALA A 270 1.97 -18.57 29.24
C ALA A 270 0.68 -18.33 30.03
N LEU A 271 -0.48 -18.44 29.37
CA LEU A 271 -1.79 -18.32 30.01
C LEU A 271 -2.08 -19.51 30.91
N ALA A 272 -1.76 -20.74 30.49
CA ALA A 272 -1.95 -21.95 31.27
C ALA A 272 -1.16 -21.89 32.58
N ARG A 273 0.10 -21.45 32.54
CA ARG A 273 0.93 -21.20 33.74
C ARG A 273 0.29 -20.22 34.71
N ARG A 274 -0.39 -19.19 34.20
CA ARG A 274 -1.03 -18.17 35.04
C ARG A 274 -2.38 -18.59 35.60
N ALA A 275 -3.14 -19.38 34.85
CA ALA A 275 -4.46 -19.88 35.25
C ALA A 275 -4.34 -21.05 36.24
N ILE A 276 -3.42 -21.98 35.95
CA ILE A 276 -3.11 -23.17 36.74
C ILE A 276 -1.98 -22.79 37.70
N GLY A 277 -2.27 -21.96 38.70
CA GLY A 277 -1.31 -21.75 39.80
C GLY A 277 -1.05 -23.07 40.54
N GLY A 278 0.21 -23.36 40.85
CA GLY A 278 0.66 -24.57 41.54
C GLY A 278 1.44 -25.57 40.66
N ASP A 279 2.08 -26.55 41.34
CA ASP A 279 3.06 -27.59 40.97
C ASP A 279 3.15 -28.19 39.54
N LYS A 280 2.29 -27.87 38.58
CA LYS A 280 2.06 -28.73 37.41
C LYS A 280 2.59 -28.23 36.06
N LEU A 281 3.09 -27.00 35.95
CA LEU A 281 3.64 -26.47 34.70
C LEU A 281 4.98 -25.74 34.94
N THR A 282 6.08 -26.49 34.83
CA THR A 282 7.46 -25.99 34.77
C THR A 282 7.82 -25.63 33.33
N HIS A 283 8.25 -24.38 33.09
CA HIS A 283 8.82 -24.00 31.78
C HIS A 283 10.33 -24.22 31.80
N ILE A 284 10.83 -25.17 31.02
CA ILE A 284 12.27 -25.43 30.94
C ILE A 284 12.93 -24.33 30.09
N VAL A 285 13.76 -23.50 30.72
CA VAL A 285 14.56 -22.44 30.08
C VAL A 285 15.73 -23.05 29.30
N GLY A 286 16.32 -24.12 29.85
CA GLY A 286 17.46 -24.78 29.23
C GLY A 286 17.85 -26.08 29.92
N ARG A 287 18.62 -26.90 29.22
CA ARG A 287 19.19 -28.16 29.71
C ARG A 287 20.66 -28.24 29.35
N ILE A 288 21.51 -28.53 30.33
CA ILE A 288 22.95 -28.74 30.16
C ILE A 288 23.27 -30.06 30.85
N ASP A 289 23.54 -31.10 30.06
CA ASP A 289 23.66 -32.48 30.55
C ASP A 289 22.46 -32.87 31.45
N ASP A 290 22.71 -33.14 32.73
CA ASP A 290 21.69 -33.50 33.72
C ASP A 290 21.06 -32.27 34.42
N LEU A 291 21.59 -31.07 34.22
CA LEU A 291 21.06 -29.83 34.81
C LEU A 291 19.87 -29.32 33.98
N VAL A 292 18.72 -29.14 34.65
CA VAL A 292 17.53 -28.53 34.07
C VAL A 292 17.28 -27.19 34.74
N ILE A 293 17.26 -26.12 33.95
CA ILE A 293 16.87 -24.78 34.41
C ILE A 293 15.41 -24.58 34.03
N ALA A 294 14.55 -24.29 35.00
CA ALA A 294 13.13 -24.08 34.77
C ALA A 294 12.58 -22.89 35.55
N GLU A 295 11.57 -22.26 34.96
CA GLU A 295 10.75 -21.21 35.58
C GLU A 295 9.44 -21.82 36.09
N VAL A 296 9.05 -21.41 37.30
CA VAL A 296 7.83 -21.85 37.98
C VAL A 296 7.12 -20.64 38.57
N ASP A 297 5.80 -20.55 38.39
CA ASP A 297 5.00 -19.55 39.10
C ASP A 297 4.86 -19.97 40.57
N ALA A 298 5.41 -19.18 41.47
CA ALA A 298 5.30 -19.40 42.91
C ALA A 298 3.86 -19.19 43.42
N ALA A 299 2.97 -18.55 42.64
CA ALA A 299 1.60 -18.32 43.04
C ALA A 299 0.87 -19.64 43.38
N ARG A 300 0.16 -19.63 44.52
CA ARG A 300 -0.58 -20.78 45.05
C ARG A 300 0.29 -21.99 45.43
N THR A 301 1.58 -21.78 45.66
CA THR A 301 2.47 -22.75 46.31
C THR A 301 2.66 -22.41 47.79
N SER A 302 3.22 -23.33 48.57
CA SER A 302 3.62 -23.09 49.96
C SER A 302 4.78 -22.10 50.11
N LEU A 303 5.44 -21.72 49.00
CA LEU A 303 6.57 -20.80 48.98
C LEU A 303 6.14 -19.33 49.07
N VAL A 304 4.86 -19.03 48.85
CA VAL A 304 4.33 -17.65 48.93
C VAL A 304 4.44 -17.14 50.37
N GLY A 305 5.12 -16.01 50.54
CA GLY A 305 5.31 -15.37 51.85
C GLY A 305 6.55 -15.84 52.62
N GLN A 306 7.27 -16.84 52.11
CA GLN A 306 8.54 -17.29 52.69
C GLN A 306 9.71 -16.41 52.21
N GLY A 307 10.74 -16.27 53.06
CA GLY A 307 12.02 -15.67 52.65
C GLY A 307 12.84 -16.62 51.78
N TYR A 308 13.79 -16.12 50.98
CA TYR A 308 14.64 -16.92 50.08
C TYR A 308 15.27 -18.14 50.77
N ASN A 309 15.89 -17.94 51.93
CA ASN A 309 16.57 -19.00 52.66
C ASN A 309 15.59 -20.09 53.15
N GLU A 310 14.35 -19.71 53.45
CA GLU A 310 13.32 -20.63 53.91
C GLU A 310 12.76 -21.44 52.73
N ALA A 311 12.46 -20.78 51.62
CA ALA A 311 12.04 -21.41 50.37
C ALA A 311 13.11 -22.36 49.80
N GLN A 312 14.39 -21.98 49.85
CA GLN A 312 15.52 -22.81 49.41
C GLN A 312 15.70 -24.07 50.28
N ARG A 313 15.36 -24.00 51.57
CA ARG A 313 15.37 -25.17 52.47
C ARG A 313 14.14 -26.06 52.31
N ALA A 314 13.02 -25.48 51.91
CA ALA A 314 11.76 -26.18 51.69
C ALA A 314 11.73 -26.98 50.39
N THR A 315 12.69 -26.80 49.48
CA THR A 315 12.71 -27.41 48.16
C THR A 315 14.03 -28.15 47.89
N SER A 316 13.98 -29.19 47.05
CA SER A 316 15.16 -29.95 46.62
C SER A 316 15.85 -29.35 45.38
N VAL A 317 15.31 -28.25 44.85
CA VAL A 317 15.82 -27.54 43.67
C VAL A 317 16.63 -26.31 44.09
N SER A 318 17.64 -25.94 43.29
CA SER A 318 18.37 -24.68 43.52
C SER A 318 17.60 -23.50 42.92
N ILE A 319 17.20 -22.55 43.76
CA ILE A 319 16.55 -21.31 43.36
C ILE A 319 17.63 -20.31 42.97
N VAL A 320 17.72 -20.01 41.68
CA VAL A 320 18.77 -19.14 41.11
C VAL A 320 18.34 -17.67 41.06
N GLY A 321 17.03 -17.39 41.07
CA GLY A 321 16.50 -16.03 41.05
C GLY A 321 14.98 -15.97 41.18
N PHE A 322 14.46 -14.76 41.39
CA PHE A 322 13.03 -14.47 41.36
C PHE A 322 12.77 -13.41 40.31
N TRP A 323 11.68 -13.59 39.55
CA TRP A 323 11.21 -12.60 38.59
C TRP A 323 9.92 -11.98 39.12
N ALA A 324 9.92 -10.67 39.37
CA ALA A 324 8.74 -9.96 39.85
C ALA A 324 8.50 -8.66 39.07
N ARG A 325 7.37 -8.59 38.37
CA ARG A 325 6.91 -7.40 37.61
C ARG A 325 7.84 -6.98 36.46
N GLY A 326 8.41 -7.93 35.72
CA GLY A 326 9.21 -7.60 34.54
C GLY A 326 10.64 -7.15 34.83
N ASN A 327 11.06 -7.17 36.11
CA ASN A 327 12.43 -7.00 36.59
C ASN A 327 12.87 -8.23 37.39
#